data_AF-A0A4Y1ZQR2-F1
#
_entry.id   AF-A0A4Y1ZQR2-F1
#
_cell.length_a   1.000
_cell.length_b   1.000
_cell.length_c   1.000
_cell.angle_alpha   90.00
_cell.angle_beta   90.00
_cell.angle_gamma   90.00
#
_symmetry.space_group_name_H-M   'P 1'
#
loop_
_entity.id
_entity.type
_entity.pdbx_description
1 polymer ?
#
loop_
_entity_poly.entity_id
_entity_poly.type
_entity_poly.pdbx_seq_one_letter_code
_entity_poly.pdbx_strand_id
1 'polypeptide(L)'
;MRRDALNIKDLPRPGQAHVVTNSAIMSDVDELILQNRRITTREIAVELSISKGSVHHIIHKKLSYVKVRAQWVPKHLPENKKTARMGVCPTQQFLH
;
A
#
# COMPACT_ATOMS: atom_id res chain seq x y z
N MET A 1 -9.31 -15.48 -58.43
CA MET A 1 -8.14 -14.93 -57.70
C MET A 1 -8.37 -15.15 -56.21
N ARG A 2 -7.58 -16.03 -55.58
CA ARG A 2 -7.60 -16.21 -54.12
C ARG A 2 -6.77 -15.07 -53.52
N ARG A 3 -7.35 -14.29 -52.61
CA ARG A 3 -6.60 -13.32 -51.81
C ARG A 3 -5.97 -14.11 -50.67
N ASP A 4 -4.67 -14.35 -50.76
CA ASP A 4 -3.88 -14.88 -49.66
C ASP A 4 -3.93 -13.87 -48.53
N ALA A 5 -4.75 -14.15 -47.52
CA ALA A 5 -4.75 -13.40 -46.28
C ALA A 5 -3.43 -13.69 -45.58
N LEU A 6 -2.46 -12.80 -45.74
CA LEU A 6 -1.26 -12.79 -44.92
C LEU A 6 -1.71 -12.69 -43.46
N ASN A 7 -1.54 -13.80 -42.74
CA ASN A 7 -1.81 -13.92 -41.32
C ASN A 7 -0.80 -13.07 -40.55
N ILE A 8 -1.03 -11.75 -40.53
CA ILE A 8 -0.27 -10.81 -39.72
C ILE A 8 -0.74 -11.04 -38.29
N LYS A 9 -0.01 -11.88 -37.56
CA LYS A 9 -0.18 -11.99 -36.12
C LYS A 9 0.17 -10.63 -35.52
N ASP A 10 -0.81 -9.96 -34.90
CA ASP A 10 -0.58 -8.73 -34.15
C ASP A 10 0.51 -8.99 -33.11
N LEU A 11 1.63 -8.29 -33.25
CA LEU A 11 2.66 -8.25 -32.23
C LEU A 11 2.11 -7.51 -31.00
N PRO A 12 2.51 -7.89 -29.77
CA PRO A 12 2.10 -7.15 -28.58
C PRO A 12 2.55 -5.69 -28.73
N ARG A 13 1.57 -4.79 -28.89
CA ARG A 13 1.87 -3.36 -28.98
C ARG A 13 2.54 -2.93 -27.68
N PRO A 14 3.66 -2.19 -27.72
CA PRO A 14 4.21 -1.61 -26.52
C PRO A 14 3.13 -0.70 -25.91
N GLY A 15 2.62 -1.11 -24.75
CA GLY A 15 1.70 -0.31 -23.97
C GLY A 15 2.35 1.00 -23.55
N GLN A 16 1.51 1.97 -23.16
CA GLN A 16 1.91 3.31 -22.70
C GLN A 16 3.11 3.25 -21.75
N ALA A 17 3.98 4.27 -21.78
CA ALA A 17 5.23 4.46 -21.01
C ALA A 17 5.03 4.52 -19.47
N HIS A 18 4.31 3.54 -18.95
CA HIS A 18 3.70 3.48 -17.64
C HIS A 18 4.66 2.87 -16.61
N VAL A 19 5.74 2.24 -17.05
CA VAL A 19 6.63 1.44 -16.17
C VAL A 19 7.52 2.31 -15.29
N VAL A 20 8.12 3.39 -15.84
CA VAL A 20 9.07 4.24 -15.10
C VAL A 20 8.33 5.22 -14.17
N THR A 21 7.23 5.82 -14.63
CA THR A 21 6.40 6.70 -13.81
C THR A 21 5.72 5.94 -12.66
N ASN A 22 5.47 4.64 -12.83
CA ASN A 22 4.90 3.82 -11.76
C ASN A 22 5.83 3.61 -10.59
N SER A 23 7.11 3.31 -10.81
CA SER A 23 7.98 2.92 -9.70
C SER A 23 8.23 4.09 -8.73
N ALA A 24 8.41 5.30 -9.26
CA ALA A 24 8.55 6.50 -8.43
C ALA A 24 7.26 6.78 -7.63
N ILE A 25 6.11 6.87 -8.30
CA ILE A 25 4.82 7.10 -7.63
C ILE A 25 4.51 5.98 -6.62
N MET A 26 4.87 4.73 -6.91
CA MET A 26 4.69 3.63 -5.96
C MET A 26 5.51 3.82 -4.68
N SER A 27 6.77 4.24 -4.81
CA SER A 27 7.61 4.56 -3.65
C SER A 27 7.05 5.73 -2.86
N ASP A 28 6.61 6.80 -3.53
CA ASP A 28 6.02 7.96 -2.85
C ASP A 28 4.74 7.57 -2.09
N VAL A 29 3.87 6.75 -2.71
CA VAL A 29 2.67 6.22 -2.03
C VAL A 29 3.05 5.36 -0.81
N ASP A 30 4.07 4.51 -0.92
CA ASP A 30 4.52 3.68 0.20
C ASP A 30 5.06 4.56 1.34
N GLU A 31 5.90 5.54 1.03
CA GLU A 31 6.43 6.49 2.01
C GLU A 31 5.31 7.24 2.74
N LEU A 32 4.33 7.79 2.01
CA LEU A 32 3.18 8.48 2.62
C LEU A 32 2.38 7.57 3.58
N ILE A 33 2.22 6.29 3.24
CA ILE A 33 1.57 5.30 4.10
C ILE A 33 2.43 4.98 5.33
N LEU A 34 3.75 4.88 5.18
CA LEU A 34 4.69 4.65 6.28
C LEU A 34 4.67 5.83 7.28
N GLN A 35 4.68 7.07 6.79
CA GLN A 35 4.65 8.28 7.60
C GLN A 35 3.34 8.46 8.37
N ASN A 36 2.21 8.19 7.71
CA ASN A 36 0.89 8.26 8.34
C ASN A 36 0.05 7.03 8.01
N ARG A 37 0.07 6.05 8.91
CA ARG A 37 -0.72 4.80 8.78
C ARG A 37 -2.23 5.01 8.69
N ARG A 38 -2.74 6.22 8.96
CA ARG A 38 -4.17 6.58 8.88
C ARG A 38 -4.50 7.45 7.66
N ILE A 39 -3.53 7.72 6.79
CA ILE A 39 -3.74 8.52 5.58
C ILE A 39 -4.83 7.91 4.69
N THR A 40 -5.64 8.75 4.08
CA THR A 40 -6.74 8.34 3.20
C THR A 40 -6.32 8.34 1.74
N THR A 41 -6.99 7.53 0.93
CA THR A 41 -6.76 7.50 -0.53
C THR A 41 -7.02 8.85 -1.20
N ARG A 42 -7.84 9.72 -0.59
CA ARG A 42 -8.13 11.06 -1.12
C ARG A 42 -6.99 12.02 -0.84
N GLU A 43 -6.39 11.98 0.35
CA GLU A 43 -5.23 12.80 0.71
C GLU A 43 -4.05 12.46 -0.20
N ILE A 44 -3.74 11.17 -0.37
CA ILE A 44 -2.69 10.71 -1.29
C ILE A 44 -2.96 11.18 -2.73
N ALA A 45 -4.20 11.09 -3.20
CA ALA A 45 -4.58 11.52 -4.55
C ALA A 45 -4.36 13.02 -4.77
N VAL A 46 -4.65 13.84 -3.75
CA VAL A 46 -4.41 15.29 -3.78
C VAL A 46 -2.91 15.59 -3.75
N GLU A 47 -2.18 14.96 -2.84
CA GLU A 47 -0.75 15.19 -2.63
C GLU A 47 0.09 14.82 -3.85
N LEU A 48 -0.19 13.66 -4.46
CA LEU A 48 0.50 13.19 -5.66
C LEU A 48 -0.15 13.67 -6.97
N SER A 49 -1.23 14.47 -6.89
CA SER A 49 -1.99 14.96 -8.05
C SER A 49 -2.39 13.87 -9.05
N ILE A 50 -2.80 12.70 -8.54
CA ILE A 50 -3.23 11.55 -9.34
C ILE A 50 -4.68 11.19 -9.06
N SER A 51 -5.28 10.38 -9.95
CA SER A 51 -6.65 9.94 -9.77
C SER A 51 -6.78 9.03 -8.53
N LYS A 52 -7.92 9.14 -7.82
CA LYS A 52 -8.28 8.23 -6.73
C LYS A 52 -8.24 6.75 -7.17
N GLY A 53 -8.63 6.48 -8.41
CA GLY A 53 -8.60 5.12 -8.98
C GLY A 53 -7.19 4.57 -9.10
N SER A 54 -6.24 5.40 -9.54
CA SER A 54 -4.82 5.07 -9.63
C SER A 54 -4.23 4.77 -8.25
N VAL A 55 -4.51 5.61 -7.25
CA VAL A 55 -4.10 5.37 -5.85
C VAL A 55 -4.64 4.04 -5.34
N HIS A 56 -5.94 3.79 -5.54
CA HIS A 56 -6.58 2.55 -5.11
C HIS A 56 -5.95 1.32 -5.77
N HIS A 57 -5.64 1.39 -7.08
CA HIS A 57 -4.96 0.32 -7.79
C HIS A 57 -3.54 0.10 -7.25
N ILE A 58 -2.77 1.16 -7.00
CA ILE A 58 -1.41 1.06 -6.46
C ILE A 58 -1.43 0.39 -5.09
N ILE A 59 -2.27 0.89 -4.16
CA ILE A 59 -2.34 0.38 -2.79
C ILE A 59 -2.70 -1.10 -2.77
N HIS A 60 -3.74 -1.52 -3.50
CA HIS A 60 -4.26 -2.89 -3.40
C HIS A 60 -3.65 -3.89 -4.38
N LYS A 61 -3.23 -3.46 -5.56
CA LYS A 61 -2.72 -4.36 -6.61
C LYS A 61 -1.20 -4.35 -6.73
N LYS A 62 -0.54 -3.24 -6.39
CA LYS A 62 0.92 -3.12 -6.51
C LYS A 62 1.62 -3.30 -5.16
N LEU A 63 1.15 -2.61 -4.13
CA LEU A 63 1.72 -2.68 -2.78
C LEU A 63 1.04 -3.73 -1.88
N SER A 64 -0.13 -4.25 -2.30
CA SER A 64 -0.89 -5.28 -1.58
C SER A 64 -1.30 -4.88 -0.15
N TYR A 65 -1.42 -3.58 0.14
CA TYR A 65 -1.92 -3.10 1.42
C TYR A 65 -3.42 -3.36 1.56
N VAL A 66 -3.81 -3.62 2.81
CA VAL A 66 -5.21 -3.78 3.22
C VAL A 66 -5.52 -2.85 4.38
N LYS A 67 -6.75 -2.33 4.40
CA LYS A 67 -7.20 -1.49 5.51
C LYS A 67 -7.60 -2.37 6.69
N VAL A 68 -6.84 -2.29 7.78
CA VAL A 68 -7.16 -2.96 9.04
C VAL A 68 -7.98 -2.02 9.93
N ARG A 69 -8.99 -2.55 10.62
CA ARG A 69 -9.77 -1.78 11.59
C ARG A 69 -8.90 -1.49 12.81
N ALA A 70 -8.86 -0.23 13.25
CA ALA A 70 -8.20 0.12 14.51
C ALA A 70 -9.02 -0.41 15.70
N GLN A 71 -8.35 -1.05 16.65
CA GLN A 71 -8.96 -1.45 17.92
C GLN A 71 -8.97 -0.26 18.89
N TRP A 72 -10.02 -0.15 19.70
CA TRP A 72 -10.09 0.83 20.78
C TRP A 72 -9.11 0.45 21.88
N VAL A 73 -8.10 1.29 22.10
CA VAL A 73 -7.11 1.14 23.17
C VAL A 73 -7.23 2.35 24.10
N PRO A 74 -7.20 2.16 25.43
CA PRO A 74 -7.15 3.28 26.38
C PRO A 74 -5.97 4.22 26.05
N LYS A 75 -6.28 5.46 25.66
CA LYS A 75 -5.29 6.44 25.17
C LYS A 75 -4.29 6.86 26.26
N HIS A 76 -4.76 6.95 27.50
CA HIS A 76 -3.93 7.37 28.62
C HIS A 76 -3.77 6.21 29.58
N LEU A 77 -2.57 5.60 29.57
CA LEU A 77 -2.16 4.66 30.61
C LEU A 77 -1.21 5.38 31.57
N PRO A 78 -1.60 5.60 32.83
CA PRO A 78 -0.69 6.17 33.81
C PRO A 78 0.48 5.20 34.08
N GLU A 79 1.64 5.76 34.43
CA GLU A 79 2.90 5.01 34.49
C GLU A 79 2.84 3.80 35.42
N ASN A 80 2.23 3.97 36.60
CA ASN A 80 2.01 2.87 37.56
C ASN A 80 1.24 1.69 36.96
N LYS A 81 0.26 1.94 36.07
CA LYS A 81 -0.48 0.89 35.36
C LYS A 81 0.34 0.28 34.22
N LYS A 82 1.31 0.99 33.64
CA LYS A 82 2.25 0.40 32.67
C LYS A 82 3.21 -0.55 33.37
N THR A 83 3.83 -0.12 34.47
CA THR A 83 4.77 -0.95 35.24
C THR A 83 4.09 -2.21 35.79
N ALA A 84 2.87 -2.07 36.32
CA ALA A 84 2.10 -3.23 36.77
C ALA A 84 1.79 -4.20 35.63
N ARG A 85 1.42 -3.72 34.42
CA ARG A 85 1.19 -4.58 33.26
C ARG A 85 2.46 -5.29 32.77
N MET A 86 3.60 -4.59 32.77
CA MET A 86 4.88 -5.19 32.41
C MET A 86 5.30 -6.29 33.40
N GLY A 87 5.03 -6.11 34.69
CA GLY A 87 5.36 -7.12 35.72
C GLY A 87 4.44 -8.34 35.73
N VAL A 88 3.21 -8.23 35.19
CA VAL A 88 2.28 -9.36 35.06
C VAL A 88 2.56 -10.18 33.79
N CYS A 89 3.12 -9.56 32.76
CA CYS A 89 3.66 -10.25 31.59
C CYS A 89 4.89 -11.05 32.02
N PRO A 90 4.88 -12.40 32.01
CA PRO A 90 6.13 -13.13 32.11
C PRO A 90 6.96 -12.69 30.90
N THR A 91 8.22 -12.31 31.11
CA THR A 91 9.17 -12.25 29.99
C THR A 91 9.06 -13.58 29.29
N GLN A 92 8.46 -13.57 28.10
CA GLN A 92 8.41 -14.73 27.23
C GLN A 92 9.88 -15.01 26.94
N GLN A 93 10.45 -15.96 27.69
CA GLN A 93 11.71 -16.58 27.34
C GLN A 93 11.38 -17.27 26.03
N PHE A 94 11.69 -16.61 24.92
CA PHE A 94 11.76 -17.26 23.64
C PHE A 94 12.87 -18.30 23.79
N LEU A 95 12.49 -19.50 24.19
CA LEU A 95 13.32 -20.69 24.05
C LEU A 95 13.62 -20.81 22.56
N HIS A 96 14.91 -20.67 22.26
CA HIS A 96 15.48 -20.84 20.94
C HIS A 96 15.26 -22.27 20.42
#